data_AF-A0A4V2DR83-F1
#
_entry.id   AF-A0A4V2DR83-F1
#
_cell.length_a   1.000
_cell.length_b   1.000
_cell.length_c   1.000
_cell.angle_alpha   90.00
_cell.angle_beta   90.00
_cell.angle_gamma   90.00
#
_symmetry.space_group_name_H-M   'P 1'
#
loop_
_entity.id
_entity.type
_entity.pdbx_description
1 polymer ?
#
loop_
_entity_poly.entity_id
_entity_poly.type
_entity_poly.pdbx_seq_one_letter_code
_entity_poly.pdbx_strand_id
1 'polypeptide(L)'
;MSKQQFYRLTLVLAIPLLIFSFWLGQQDFVFNKGQFVQCDVSENSCMFVQVPLSEIDQINNNNLLLKYGNTSPDKFLGLINFDFPISVFSPHLSEDREVNISSLVSSRTLEGSLCTIHQGLSYNCRKNPVAFTSNYGRIEFINPNDATRFNNVIENGKSHFKDYFLIQTAIGFGFFLAFLTSYLIISWLIHFIIYGMKKGSIEK
;
A
#
# COMPACT_ATOMS: atom_id res chain seq x y z
N MET A 1 -17.47 20.28 -41.92
CA MET A 1 -17.69 19.03 -41.15
C MET A 1 -19.14 19.01 -40.70
N SER A 2 -19.89 17.92 -40.89
CA SER A 2 -21.29 17.90 -40.41
C SER A 2 -21.31 17.81 -38.88
N LYS A 3 -22.33 18.39 -38.22
CA LYS A 3 -22.47 18.32 -36.74
C LYS A 3 -22.43 16.86 -36.25
N GLN A 4 -23.05 15.94 -36.98
CA GLN A 4 -23.03 14.49 -36.68
C GLN A 4 -21.63 13.87 -36.77
N GLN A 5 -20.82 14.26 -37.76
CA GLN A 5 -19.44 13.78 -37.89
C GLN A 5 -18.56 14.26 -36.74
N PHE A 6 -18.76 15.51 -36.27
CA PHE A 6 -18.05 16.04 -35.11
C PHE A 6 -18.38 15.23 -33.84
N TYR A 7 -19.67 15.04 -33.53
CA TYR A 7 -20.08 14.27 -32.35
C TYR A 7 -19.58 12.82 -32.38
N ARG A 8 -19.62 12.14 -33.53
CA ARG A 8 -19.07 10.78 -33.67
C ARG A 8 -17.57 10.77 -33.40
N LEU A 9 -16.83 11.72 -33.95
CA LEU A 9 -15.37 11.81 -33.76
C LEU A 9 -15.02 12.09 -32.29
N THR A 10 -15.76 12.98 -31.63
CA THR A 10 -15.57 13.30 -30.21
C THR A 10 -15.84 12.08 -29.32
N LEU A 11 -16.90 11.31 -29.59
CA LEU A 11 -17.19 10.07 -28.84
C LEU A 11 -16.10 9.01 -29.01
N VAL A 12 -15.67 8.79 -30.26
CA VAL A 12 -14.60 7.84 -30.59
C VAL A 12 -13.29 8.20 -29.90
N LEU A 13 -13.04 9.49 -29.67
CA LEU A 13 -11.83 9.96 -29.02
C LEU A 13 -11.96 10.02 -27.49
N ALA A 14 -13.13 10.42 -26.97
CA ALA A 14 -13.36 10.57 -25.53
C ALA A 14 -13.34 9.24 -24.77
N ILE A 15 -13.86 8.15 -25.34
CA ILE A 15 -13.91 6.85 -24.65
C ILE A 15 -12.48 6.29 -24.41
N PRO A 16 -11.61 6.15 -25.43
CA PRO A 16 -10.22 5.73 -25.21
C PRO A 16 -9.46 6.69 -24.29
N LEU A 17 -9.71 8.00 -24.40
CA LEU A 17 -9.09 9.01 -23.55
C LEU A 17 -9.47 8.81 -22.07
N LEU A 18 -10.74 8.51 -21.80
CA LEU A 18 -11.24 8.23 -20.47
C LEU A 18 -10.58 6.99 -19.89
N ILE A 19 -10.55 5.88 -20.65
CA ILE A 19 -9.88 4.63 -20.23
C ILE A 19 -8.41 4.88 -19.92
N PHE A 20 -7.70 5.58 -20.81
CA PHE A 20 -6.29 5.91 -20.63
C PHE A 20 -6.05 6.81 -19.40
N SER A 21 -6.92 7.79 -19.18
CA SER A 21 -6.81 8.70 -18.03
C SER A 21 -7.07 7.98 -16.70
N PHE A 22 -8.03 7.07 -16.67
CA PHE A 22 -8.25 6.17 -15.52
C PHE A 22 -7.04 5.26 -15.28
N TRP A 23 -6.49 4.68 -16.34
CA TRP A 23 -5.29 3.84 -16.25
C TRP A 23 -4.08 4.63 -15.71
N LEU A 24 -3.92 5.90 -16.14
CA LEU A 24 -2.90 6.81 -15.61
C LEU A 24 -3.11 7.14 -14.13
N GLY A 25 -4.35 7.45 -13.72
CA GLY A 25 -4.69 7.71 -12.32
C GLY A 25 -4.41 6.53 -11.38
N GLN A 26 -4.34 5.32 -11.93
CA GLN A 26 -3.94 4.12 -11.21
C GLN A 26 -2.43 3.84 -11.23
N GLN A 27 -1.59 4.68 -11.83
CA GLN A 27 -0.14 4.42 -11.82
C GLN A 27 0.51 4.92 -10.53
N ASP A 28 1.46 4.15 -10.00
CA ASP A 28 2.16 4.46 -8.74
C ASP A 28 2.96 5.77 -8.83
N PHE A 29 3.50 6.11 -10.01
CA PHE A 29 4.21 7.38 -10.21
C PHE A 29 3.32 8.62 -10.11
N VAL A 30 2.00 8.48 -10.31
CA VAL A 30 1.04 9.58 -10.16
C VAL A 30 0.64 9.72 -8.69
N PHE A 31 0.44 8.58 -8.04
CA PHE A 31 0.03 8.53 -6.64
C PHE A 31 0.60 7.27 -6.00
N ASN A 32 1.57 7.47 -5.10
CA ASN A 32 2.22 6.41 -4.33
C ASN A 32 1.15 5.56 -3.62
N LYS A 33 0.98 4.30 -4.00
CA LYS A 33 -0.05 3.46 -3.36
C LYS A 33 0.47 2.75 -2.11
N GLY A 34 1.79 2.64 -1.98
CA GLY A 34 2.42 2.03 -0.83
C GLY A 34 2.08 2.80 0.44
N GLN A 35 1.58 2.08 1.44
CA GLN A 35 1.27 2.62 2.75
C GLN A 35 2.16 1.94 3.79
N PHE A 36 2.99 2.72 4.45
CA PHE A 36 3.85 2.27 5.52
C PHE A 36 3.37 2.87 6.84
N VAL A 37 3.00 2.00 7.78
CA VAL A 37 2.70 2.39 9.16
C VAL A 37 3.74 1.73 10.05
N GLN A 38 4.44 2.53 10.84
CA GLN A 38 5.36 2.06 11.86
C GLN A 38 4.76 2.37 13.22
N CYS A 39 4.56 1.34 14.04
CA CYS A 39 4.03 1.48 15.38
C CYS A 39 5.10 1.18 16.43
N ASP A 40 5.26 2.10 17.36
CA ASP A 40 5.98 1.85 18.60
C ASP A 40 5.06 1.11 19.56
N VAL A 41 5.42 -0.14 19.83
CA VAL A 41 4.61 -1.01 20.67
C VAL A 41 4.69 -0.61 22.15
N SER A 42 5.84 -0.09 22.58
CA SER A 42 6.08 0.34 23.96
C SER A 42 5.33 1.63 24.30
N GLU A 43 5.34 2.60 23.39
CA GLU A 43 4.69 3.92 23.55
C GLU A 43 3.22 3.92 23.11
N ASN A 44 2.74 2.85 22.48
CA ASN A 44 1.39 2.75 21.91
C ASN A 44 1.08 3.90 20.91
N SER A 45 2.05 4.18 20.04
CA SER A 45 1.97 5.25 19.05
C SER A 45 2.26 4.70 17.66
N CYS A 46 1.69 5.33 16.62
CA CYS A 46 1.90 4.92 15.24
C CYS A 46 2.18 6.14 14.36
N MET A 47 3.12 5.99 13.44
CA MET A 47 3.42 6.96 12.39
C MET A 47 3.05 6.39 11.04
N PHE A 48 2.42 7.21 10.20
CA PHE A 48 2.02 6.85 8.85
C PHE A 48 2.86 7.62 7.83
N VAL A 49 3.38 6.90 6.84
CA VAL A 49 4.10 7.44 5.69
C VAL A 49 3.60 6.79 4.41
N GLN A 50 3.35 7.61 3.40
CA GLN A 50 2.99 7.14 2.07
C GLN A 50 4.26 7.04 1.23
N VAL A 51 4.51 5.87 0.65
CA VAL A 51 5.75 5.56 -0.08
C VAL A 51 5.42 4.84 -1.39
N PRO A 52 6.31 4.86 -2.40
CA PRO A 52 6.15 4.06 -3.61
C PRO A 52 5.98 2.57 -3.29
N LEU A 53 5.27 1.82 -4.15
CA LEU A 53 5.15 0.36 -3.99
C LEU A 53 6.51 -0.33 -3.98
N SER A 54 7.45 0.16 -4.79
CA SER A 54 8.81 -0.38 -4.84
C SER A 54 9.53 -0.29 -3.50
N GLU A 55 9.27 0.75 -2.71
CA GLU A 55 9.81 0.88 -1.36
C GLU A 55 9.13 -0.09 -0.39
N ILE A 56 7.80 -0.29 -0.48
CA ILE A 56 7.10 -1.34 0.29
C ILE A 56 7.66 -2.72 -0.02
N ASP A 57 7.89 -3.03 -1.29
CA ASP A 57 8.50 -4.30 -1.72
C ASP A 57 9.92 -4.44 -1.18
N GLN A 58 10.71 -3.36 -1.18
CA GLN A 58 12.04 -3.38 -0.58
C GLN A 58 11.98 -3.58 0.93
N ILE A 59 11.08 -2.90 1.65
CA ILE A 59 10.91 -3.06 3.10
C ILE A 59 10.45 -4.50 3.43
N ASN A 60 9.52 -5.04 2.64
CA ASN A 60 9.04 -6.42 2.76
C ASN A 60 10.15 -7.44 2.46
N ASN A 61 10.99 -7.21 1.46
CA ASN A 61 12.01 -8.17 1.04
C ASN A 61 13.32 -8.05 1.85
N ASN A 62 13.64 -6.85 2.31
CA ASN A 62 14.83 -6.57 3.11
C ASN A 62 14.56 -6.65 4.61
N ASN A 63 13.30 -6.86 5.02
CA ASN A 63 12.89 -7.14 6.39
C ASN A 63 13.49 -6.13 7.37
N LEU A 64 13.31 -4.82 7.15
CA LEU A 64 14.00 -3.84 7.99
C LEU A 64 13.45 -3.77 9.43
N LEU A 65 12.27 -4.34 9.67
CA LEU A 65 11.52 -4.25 10.94
C LEU A 65 10.73 -5.54 11.22
N LEU A 66 10.30 -5.73 12.48
CA LEU A 66 9.29 -6.73 12.83
C LEU A 66 7.98 -6.39 12.10
N LYS A 67 7.36 -7.36 11.44
CA LYS A 67 6.17 -7.13 10.61
C LYS A 67 4.92 -7.71 11.28
N TYR A 68 3.77 -7.07 11.07
CA TYR A 68 2.47 -7.69 11.30
C TYR A 68 1.84 -8.17 9.97
N GLY A 69 1.75 -9.48 9.77
CA GLY A 69 1.48 -10.16 8.50
C GLY A 69 0.02 -10.31 8.10
N ASN A 70 -0.84 -9.34 8.43
CA ASN A 70 -2.26 -9.33 8.03
C ASN A 70 -2.65 -8.00 7.35
N THR A 71 -1.78 -7.54 6.45
CA THR A 71 -1.97 -6.33 5.65
C THR A 71 -1.93 -6.69 4.17
N SER A 72 -2.71 -5.99 3.35
CA SER A 72 -2.70 -6.09 1.89
C SER A 72 -1.27 -5.89 1.32
N PRO A 73 -0.94 -6.38 0.12
CA PRO A 73 0.43 -6.31 -0.42
C PRO A 73 0.97 -4.88 -0.58
N ASP A 74 0.08 -3.90 -0.73
CA ASP A 74 0.36 -2.46 -0.80
C ASP A 74 0.49 -1.79 0.58
N LYS A 75 0.27 -2.53 1.66
CA LYS A 75 0.22 -2.05 3.04
C LYS A 75 1.24 -2.78 3.90
N PHE A 76 2.07 -2.02 4.60
CA PHE A 76 3.06 -2.53 5.52
C PHE A 76 2.81 -1.99 6.92
N LEU A 77 2.65 -2.91 7.89
CA LEU A 77 2.62 -2.57 9.32
C LEU A 77 3.90 -3.07 9.98
N GLY A 78 4.80 -2.14 10.27
CA GLY A 78 6.03 -2.35 11.02
C GLY A 78 5.80 -2.14 12.51
N LEU A 79 6.44 -2.96 13.32
CA LEU A 79 6.44 -2.89 14.76
C LEU A 79 7.87 -2.63 15.23
N ILE A 80 8.04 -1.68 16.14
CA ILE A 80 9.31 -1.40 16.81
C ILE A 80 9.13 -1.40 18.31
N ASN A 81 10.24 -1.59 19.03
CA ASN A 81 10.28 -1.60 20.49
C ASN A 81 9.30 -2.64 21.05
N PHE A 82 9.31 -3.84 20.46
CA PHE A 82 8.50 -4.96 20.90
C PHE A 82 9.17 -5.63 22.10
N ASP A 83 8.79 -5.20 23.31
CA ASP A 83 9.42 -5.60 24.56
C ASP A 83 8.48 -6.32 25.54
N PHE A 84 7.30 -6.75 25.08
CA PHE A 84 6.35 -7.47 25.92
C PHE A 84 6.92 -8.80 26.45
N PRO A 85 6.59 -9.17 27.70
CA PRO A 85 6.88 -10.51 28.24
C PRO A 85 6.04 -11.57 27.51
N ILE A 86 6.72 -12.48 26.83
CA ILE A 86 6.09 -13.52 26.01
C ILE A 86 6.68 -14.90 26.29
N SER A 87 5.86 -15.92 26.10
CA SER A 87 6.29 -17.30 25.90
C SER A 87 6.34 -17.59 24.41
N VAL A 88 7.40 -18.27 23.96
CA VAL A 88 7.62 -18.61 22.55
C VAL A 88 7.66 -20.13 22.41
N PHE A 89 6.86 -20.63 21.48
CA PHE A 89 6.78 -22.05 21.16
C PHE A 89 7.10 -22.25 19.68
N SER A 90 7.89 -23.28 19.40
CA SER A 90 8.27 -23.64 18.03
C SER A 90 8.25 -25.15 17.85
N PRO A 91 7.87 -25.67 16.67
CA PRO A 91 8.04 -27.08 16.35
C PRO A 91 9.52 -27.47 16.39
N HIS A 92 9.82 -28.63 16.96
CA HIS A 92 11.15 -29.23 16.91
C HIS A 92 11.42 -29.84 15.52
N LEU A 93 12.64 -29.71 14.99
CA LEU A 93 12.92 -30.17 13.62
C LEU A 93 12.88 -31.69 13.44
N SER A 94 13.20 -32.44 14.51
CA SER A 94 13.33 -33.91 14.47
C SER A 94 12.22 -34.63 15.22
N GLU A 95 11.35 -33.90 15.90
CA GLU A 95 10.31 -34.48 16.75
C GLU A 95 8.98 -33.79 16.43
N ASP A 96 7.91 -34.56 16.31
CA ASP A 96 6.57 -34.02 16.03
C ASP A 96 5.95 -33.45 17.32
N ARG A 97 6.60 -32.43 17.89
CA ARG A 97 6.14 -31.70 19.07
C ARG A 97 6.56 -30.24 19.04
N GLU A 98 5.73 -29.40 19.67
CA GLU A 98 6.14 -28.04 20.02
C GLU A 98 7.02 -28.06 21.27
N VAL A 99 8.07 -27.24 21.25
CA VAL A 99 8.94 -27.00 22.39
C VAL A 99 8.86 -25.53 22.81
N ASN A 100 8.86 -25.30 24.12
CA ASN A 100 8.95 -23.96 24.68
C ASN A 100 10.41 -23.49 24.61
N ILE A 101 10.65 -22.41 23.86
CA ILE A 101 11.97 -21.81 23.65
C ILE A 101 12.11 -20.42 24.27
N SER A 102 11.24 -20.07 25.22
CA SER A 102 11.19 -18.75 25.86
C SER A 102 12.49 -18.39 26.61
N SER A 103 13.31 -19.37 26.99
CA SER A 103 14.63 -19.15 27.59
C SER A 103 15.69 -18.70 26.58
N LEU A 104 15.45 -18.90 25.29
CA LEU A 104 16.38 -18.61 24.19
C LEU A 104 15.87 -17.48 23.29
N VAL A 105 14.55 -17.34 23.16
CA VAL A 105 13.90 -16.38 22.28
C VAL A 105 13.01 -15.46 23.10
N SER A 106 13.29 -14.16 23.01
CA SER A 106 12.49 -13.09 23.59
C SER A 106 11.75 -12.30 22.50
N SER A 107 10.84 -11.40 22.89
CA SER A 107 10.20 -10.43 22.00
C SER A 107 11.23 -9.61 21.21
N ARG A 108 12.29 -9.14 21.88
CA ARG A 108 13.42 -8.46 21.22
C ARG A 108 14.19 -9.36 20.26
N THR A 109 14.33 -10.66 20.55
CA THR A 109 14.95 -11.62 19.65
C THR A 109 14.13 -11.76 18.37
N LEU A 110 12.80 -11.79 18.48
CA LEU A 110 11.89 -11.84 17.33
C LEU A 110 11.96 -10.55 16.50
N GLU A 111 12.04 -9.40 17.16
CA GLU A 111 12.25 -8.10 16.50
C GLU A 111 13.58 -8.06 15.75
N GLY A 112 14.70 -8.41 16.41
CA GLY A 112 16.02 -8.45 15.80
C GLY A 112 16.21 -9.54 14.73
N SER A 113 15.40 -10.61 14.79
CA SER A 113 15.34 -11.66 13.76
C SER A 113 14.40 -11.31 12.61
N LEU A 114 13.77 -10.14 12.67
CA LEU A 114 12.93 -9.55 11.64
C LEU A 114 11.79 -10.49 11.24
N CYS A 115 11.12 -11.02 12.27
CA CYS A 115 10.03 -11.96 12.10
C CYS A 115 8.73 -11.25 11.65
N THR A 116 7.82 -12.03 11.07
CA THR A 116 6.45 -11.61 10.82
C THR A 116 5.54 -12.26 11.84
N ILE A 117 4.77 -11.47 12.58
CA ILE A 117 3.71 -11.92 13.49
C ILE A 117 2.38 -11.85 12.74
N HIS A 118 1.62 -12.94 12.72
CA HIS A 118 0.32 -13.01 12.06
C HIS A 118 -0.83 -12.95 13.08
N GLN A 119 -2.04 -12.80 12.56
CA GLN A 119 -3.24 -12.92 13.37
C GLN A 119 -3.29 -14.32 14.01
N GLY A 120 -3.59 -14.37 15.31
CA GLY A 120 -3.47 -15.61 16.10
C GLY A 120 -2.09 -15.81 16.74
N LEU A 121 -1.22 -14.80 16.69
CA LEU A 121 0.10 -14.77 17.35
C LEU A 121 1.07 -15.85 16.86
N SER A 122 0.83 -16.41 15.68
CA SER A 122 1.85 -17.19 15.00
C SER A 122 2.95 -16.27 14.47
N TYR A 123 4.19 -16.74 14.48
CA TYR A 123 5.32 -16.02 13.92
C TYR A 123 6.00 -16.83 12.83
N ASN A 124 6.64 -16.14 11.90
CA ASN A 124 7.53 -16.71 10.90
C ASN A 124 8.75 -15.80 10.73
N CYS A 125 9.93 -16.35 10.96
CA CYS A 125 11.21 -15.66 10.86
C CYS A 125 11.95 -16.13 9.60
N ARG A 126 12.64 -15.22 8.92
CA ARG A 126 13.45 -15.60 7.75
C ARG A 126 14.70 -16.38 8.15
N LYS A 127 15.29 -16.01 9.29
CA LYS A 127 16.37 -16.75 9.93
C LYS A 127 15.79 -17.46 11.14
N ASN A 128 16.12 -18.73 11.25
CA ASN A 128 15.73 -19.52 12.40
C ASN A 128 16.44 -19.00 13.66
N PRO A 129 15.71 -18.57 14.71
CA PRO A 129 16.33 -18.06 15.92
C PRO A 129 17.04 -19.17 16.72
N VAL A 130 16.67 -20.45 16.54
CA VAL A 130 17.19 -21.57 17.32
C VAL A 130 17.43 -22.80 16.42
N ALA A 131 18.67 -23.29 16.37
CA ALA A 131 19.13 -24.27 15.38
C ALA A 131 18.33 -25.59 15.30
N PHE A 132 17.68 -26.01 16.38
CA PHE A 132 16.93 -27.28 16.47
C PHE A 132 15.42 -27.14 16.31
N THR A 133 14.92 -25.92 16.09
CA THR A 133 13.49 -25.66 15.88
C THR A 133 13.19 -25.19 14.47
N SER A 134 11.92 -25.17 14.07
CA SER A 134 11.50 -24.50 12.86
C SER A 134 11.67 -22.98 12.96
N ASN A 135 11.62 -22.30 11.82
CA ASN A 135 11.66 -20.84 11.75
C ASN A 135 10.27 -20.18 11.94
N TYR A 136 9.25 -20.98 12.23
CA TYR A 136 7.89 -20.54 12.52
C TYR A 136 7.41 -21.15 13.83
N GLY A 137 6.42 -20.53 14.46
CA GLY A 137 5.88 -20.98 15.72
C GLY A 137 4.75 -20.09 16.20
N ARG A 138 4.54 -20.03 17.51
CA ARG A 138 3.54 -19.17 18.15
C ARG A 138 4.07 -18.47 19.39
N ILE A 139 3.46 -17.33 19.66
CA ILE A 139 3.72 -16.48 20.81
C ILE A 139 2.50 -16.52 21.71
N GLU A 140 2.73 -16.59 23.01
CA GLU A 140 1.70 -16.38 24.02
C GLU A 140 2.14 -15.24 24.95
N PHE A 141 1.26 -14.29 25.22
CA PHE A 141 1.54 -13.26 26.23
C PHE A 141 1.44 -13.87 27.62
N ILE A 142 2.43 -13.58 28.47
CA ILE A 142 2.41 -14.04 29.86
C ILE A 142 1.28 -13.35 30.63
N ASN A 143 1.00 -12.09 30.30
CA ASN A 143 -0.06 -11.29 30.90
C ASN A 143 -1.14 -10.95 29.86
N PRO A 144 -2.44 -11.21 30.13
CA PRO A 144 -3.53 -10.85 29.21
C PRO A 144 -3.60 -9.34 28.93
N ASN A 145 -3.19 -8.48 29.86
CA ASN A 145 -3.20 -7.03 29.63
C ASN A 145 -2.22 -6.61 28.51
N ASP A 146 -1.09 -7.32 28.38
CA ASP A 146 -0.12 -7.07 27.31
C ASP A 146 -0.68 -7.48 25.94
N ALA A 147 -1.45 -8.57 25.89
CA ALA A 147 -2.17 -8.97 24.69
C ALA A 147 -3.18 -7.91 24.25
N THR A 148 -3.94 -7.32 25.21
CA THR A 148 -4.86 -6.22 24.91
C THR A 148 -4.14 -4.98 24.41
N ARG A 149 -3.02 -4.59 25.04
CA ARG A 149 -2.21 -3.45 24.59
C ARG A 149 -1.67 -3.69 23.18
N PHE A 150 -1.12 -4.87 22.92
CA PHE A 150 -0.65 -5.23 21.58
C PHE A 150 -1.77 -5.13 20.54
N ASN A 151 -2.95 -5.69 20.82
CA ASN A 151 -4.08 -5.62 19.90
C ASN A 151 -4.51 -4.17 19.63
N ASN A 152 -4.53 -3.32 20.66
CA ASN A 152 -4.84 -1.89 20.48
C ASN A 152 -3.82 -1.19 19.57
N VAL A 153 -2.53 -1.49 19.71
CA VAL A 153 -1.47 -0.97 18.82
C VAL A 153 -1.73 -1.41 17.38
N ILE A 154 -2.05 -2.69 17.17
CA ILE A 154 -2.34 -3.24 15.84
C ILE A 154 -3.59 -2.58 15.24
N GLU A 155 -4.66 -2.42 16.01
CA GLU A 155 -5.89 -1.77 15.56
C GLU A 155 -5.66 -0.29 15.23
N ASN A 156 -4.91 0.42 16.08
CA ASN A 156 -4.51 1.79 15.84
C ASN A 156 -3.70 1.90 14.53
N GLY A 157 -2.68 1.07 14.35
CA GLY A 157 -1.88 1.02 13.12
C GLY A 157 -2.72 0.70 11.88
N LYS A 158 -3.66 -0.24 11.99
CA LYS A 158 -4.59 -0.56 10.91
C LYS A 158 -5.53 0.60 10.55
N SER A 159 -5.94 1.39 11.54
CA SER A 159 -6.84 2.53 11.33
C SER A 159 -6.20 3.64 10.48
N HIS A 160 -4.87 3.70 10.42
CA HIS A 160 -4.14 4.64 9.57
C HIS A 160 -4.15 4.24 8.09
N PHE A 161 -4.38 2.97 7.76
CA PHE A 161 -4.46 2.55 6.37
C PHE A 161 -5.72 3.10 5.70
N LYS A 162 -5.53 3.82 4.60
CA LYS A 162 -6.62 4.40 3.82
C LYS A 162 -6.97 3.54 2.62
N ASP A 163 -8.20 3.64 2.15
CA ASP A 163 -8.55 3.19 0.81
C ASP A 163 -8.41 4.40 -0.13
N TYR A 164 -7.50 4.29 -1.10
CA TYR A 164 -7.21 5.35 -2.06
C TYR A 164 -7.96 5.21 -3.39
N PHE A 165 -8.86 4.23 -3.51
CA PHE A 165 -9.64 4.02 -4.74
C PHE A 165 -10.35 5.29 -5.23
N LEU A 166 -11.00 6.03 -4.31
CA LEU A 166 -11.70 7.27 -4.64
C LEU A 166 -10.75 8.38 -5.10
N ILE A 167 -9.58 8.48 -4.47
CA ILE A 167 -8.57 9.48 -4.82
C ILE A 167 -8.00 9.18 -6.21
N GLN A 168 -7.66 7.92 -6.49
CA GLN A 168 -7.17 7.50 -7.81
C GLN A 168 -8.21 7.74 -8.91
N THR A 169 -9.47 7.47 -8.62
CA THR A 169 -10.59 7.76 -9.52
C THR A 169 -10.71 9.26 -9.81
N ALA A 170 -10.61 10.10 -8.77
CA ALA A 170 -10.65 11.55 -8.91
C ALA A 170 -9.47 12.08 -9.72
N ILE A 171 -8.26 11.57 -9.50
CA ILE A 171 -7.06 11.93 -10.27
C ILE A 171 -7.22 11.52 -11.74
N GLY A 172 -7.70 10.29 -12.00
CA GLY A 172 -7.97 9.82 -13.37
C GLY A 172 -8.99 10.69 -14.10
N PHE A 173 -10.04 11.13 -13.39
CA PHE A 173 -11.01 12.07 -13.94
C PHE A 173 -10.39 13.45 -14.21
N GLY A 174 -9.48 13.90 -13.35
CA GLY A 174 -8.69 15.12 -13.57
C GLY A 174 -7.88 15.08 -14.86
N PHE A 175 -7.17 13.97 -15.14
CA PHE A 175 -6.47 13.78 -16.40
C PHE A 175 -7.41 13.78 -17.61
N PHE A 176 -8.55 13.10 -17.49
CA PHE A 176 -9.54 13.06 -18.56
C PHE A 176 -10.02 14.46 -18.93
N LEU A 177 -10.39 15.26 -17.93
CA LEU A 177 -10.79 16.65 -18.14
C LEU A 177 -9.67 17.45 -18.80
N ALA A 178 -8.44 17.39 -18.29
CA ALA A 178 -7.31 18.13 -18.83
C ALA A 178 -7.05 17.84 -20.31
N PHE A 179 -7.04 16.57 -20.69
CA PHE A 179 -6.86 16.16 -22.08
C PHE A 179 -8.05 16.56 -22.96
N LEU A 180 -9.28 16.37 -22.47
CA LEU A 180 -10.49 16.69 -23.22
C LEU A 180 -10.60 18.21 -23.47
N THR A 181 -10.35 19.04 -22.45
CA THR A 181 -10.35 20.50 -22.60
C THR A 181 -9.29 20.97 -23.58
N SER A 182 -8.09 20.37 -23.54
CA SER A 182 -7.01 20.71 -24.47
C SER A 182 -7.41 20.38 -25.91
N TYR A 183 -8.01 19.20 -26.13
CA TYR A 183 -8.54 18.81 -27.43
C TYR A 183 -9.62 19.79 -27.93
N LEU A 184 -10.57 20.18 -27.06
CA LEU A 184 -11.65 21.10 -27.43
C LEU A 184 -11.11 22.50 -27.78
N ILE A 185 -10.15 23.02 -27.02
CA ILE A 185 -9.51 24.32 -27.29
C ILE A 185 -8.78 24.29 -28.64
N ILE A 186 -7.98 23.26 -28.90
CA ILE A 186 -7.24 23.10 -30.16
C ILE A 186 -8.23 22.93 -31.33
N SER A 187 -9.25 22.10 -31.16
CA SER A 187 -10.29 21.89 -32.19
C SER A 187 -11.01 23.20 -32.53
N TRP A 188 -11.37 23.99 -31.51
CA TRP A 188 -11.98 25.31 -31.69
C TRP A 188 -11.03 26.29 -32.39
N LEU A 189 -9.75 26.36 -31.99
CA LEU A 189 -8.74 27.20 -32.63
C LEU A 189 -8.55 26.86 -34.10
N ILE A 190 -8.42 25.58 -34.45
CA ILE A 190 -8.29 25.13 -35.84
C ILE A 190 -9.52 25.53 -36.65
N HIS A 191 -10.72 25.34 -36.08
CA HIS A 191 -11.96 25.75 -36.73
C HIS A 191 -12.01 27.27 -36.95
N PHE A 192 -11.60 28.05 -35.95
CA PHE A 192 -11.52 29.50 -36.04
C PHE A 192 -10.51 29.97 -37.11
N ILE A 193 -9.32 29.38 -37.19
CA ILE A 193 -8.31 29.74 -38.19
C ILE A 193 -8.81 29.41 -39.61
N ILE A 194 -9.33 28.20 -39.83
CA ILE A 194 -9.72 27.74 -41.17
C ILE A 194 -10.99 28.44 -41.68
N TYR A 195 -12.00 28.60 -40.82
CA TYR A 195 -13.31 29.11 -41.23
C TYR A 195 -13.55 30.58 -40.84
N GLY A 196 -12.93 31.06 -39.76
CA GLY A 196 -13.04 32.45 -39.31
C GLY A 196 -12.23 33.41 -40.19
N MET A 197 -11.02 33.06 -40.61
CA MET A 197 -10.22 33.92 -41.49
C MET A 197 -10.81 34.04 -42.91
N LYS A 198 -11.53 33.02 -43.39
CA LYS A 198 -12.15 33.02 -44.73
C LYS A 198 -13.25 34.07 -44.88
N LYS A 199 -13.86 34.52 -43.77
CA LYS A 199 -14.94 35.51 -43.79
C LYS A 199 -14.44 36.96 -43.83
N GLY A 200 -13.17 37.22 -43.51
CA GLY A 200 -12.56 38.55 -43.54
C GLY A 200 -11.82 38.89 -44.84
N SER A 201 -11.74 37.96 -45.81
CA SER A 201 -10.97 38.13 -47.06
C SER A 201 -11.83 38.40 -48.30
N ILE A 202 -13.15 38.56 -48.15
CA ILE A 202 -14.07 38.91 -49.24
C ILE A 202 -14.66 40.29 -48.95
N GLU A 203 -13.79 41.29 -48.86
CA GLU A 203 -14.13 42.72 -49.00
C GLU A 203 -12.85 43.43 -49.46
N LYS A 204 -12.50 43.23 -50.72
CA LYS A 204 -11.72 44.16 -51.53
C LYS A 204 -12.21 44.07 -52.97
#